data_AF-A0A955XJM4-F1
#
_entry.id   AF-A0A955XJM4-F1
#
_cell.length_a   1.000
_cell.length_b   1.000
_cell.length_c   1.000
_cell.angle_alpha   90.00
_cell.angle_beta   90.00
_cell.angle_gamma   90.00
#
_symmetry.space_group_name_H-M   'P 1'
#
loop_
_entity.id
_entity.type
_entity.pdbx_description
1 polymer ?
#
loop_
_entity_poly.entity_id
_entity_poly.type
_entity_poly.pdbx_seq_one_letter_code
_entity_poly.pdbx_strand_id
1 'polypeptide(L)'
;AGGGGAAPGGAPSTSEGEALYTQYCLVCHGPEGAGAPPYPGSIQGHADLWPVIRDGMGEMPAFPQLTVGDAAAIEAWLAILVADAAPPTPRDVYATECAACHGANGEGAQRGPQIRNPVVPYATWVVRNGRPGSGYADAMPPYGEDELTPGELDEILGWLSAMPKPADGAGLFRTFCANCHGANGRGGPVGEGIVGEGVGEWIEVVREGEGGRNYGRRGGYMPSWSRAQLTDAEIRLMYEAVSGSSGGAGRGGGGYEREEDDD
;
A
#
# COMPACT_ATOMS: atom_id res chain seq x y z
N ALA A 1 -37.71 7.21 60.53
CA ALA A 1 -37.81 6.59 59.21
C ALA A 1 -37.40 7.66 58.21
N GLY A 2 -36.29 7.59 57.50
CA GLY A 2 -35.57 6.46 56.93
C GLY A 2 -35.23 6.91 55.52
N GLY A 3 -34.11 7.63 55.37
CA GLY A 3 -33.65 8.14 54.08
C GLY A 3 -33.07 7.00 53.24
N GLY A 4 -33.54 6.88 52.00
CA GLY A 4 -32.91 6.08 50.96
C GLY A 4 -32.10 6.99 50.05
N GLY A 5 -30.81 7.11 50.33
CA GLY A 5 -29.86 7.76 49.43
C GLY A 5 -29.57 6.86 48.22
N ALA A 6 -29.65 7.43 47.03
CA ALA A 6 -29.15 6.82 45.80
C ALA A 6 -27.65 6.55 45.95
N ALA A 7 -27.23 5.32 45.64
CA ALA A 7 -25.82 4.93 45.61
C ALA A 7 -25.10 5.62 44.44
N PRO A 8 -23.80 5.95 44.57
CA PRO A 8 -23.01 6.53 43.48
C PRO A 8 -22.63 5.46 42.45
N GLY A 9 -22.49 5.90 41.19
CA GLY A 9 -22.24 5.05 40.01
C GLY A 9 -21.05 4.11 40.16
N GLY A 10 -21.32 2.82 39.94
CA GLY A 10 -20.29 1.83 39.70
C GLY A 10 -19.72 1.97 38.29
N ALA A 11 -18.49 1.48 38.09
CA ALA A 11 -17.90 1.38 36.76
C ALA A 11 -18.83 0.56 35.83
N PRO A 12 -18.93 0.93 34.53
CA PRO A 12 -19.76 0.20 33.58
C PRO A 12 -19.38 -1.28 33.57
N SER A 13 -20.37 -2.17 33.72
CA SER A 13 -20.11 -3.61 33.78
C SER A 13 -20.05 -4.21 32.38
N THR A 14 -18.97 -4.91 32.06
CA THR A 14 -18.71 -5.42 30.70
C THR A 14 -19.66 -6.56 30.32
N SER A 15 -20.11 -7.35 31.30
CA SER A 15 -21.15 -8.37 31.13
C SER A 15 -22.54 -7.80 30.82
N GLU A 16 -22.84 -6.60 31.33
CA GLU A 16 -24.09 -5.90 31.00
C GLU A 16 -24.01 -5.30 29.61
N GLY A 17 -22.85 -4.74 29.26
CA GLY A 17 -22.53 -4.31 27.90
C GLY A 17 -22.72 -5.43 26.87
N GLU A 18 -22.20 -6.63 27.15
CA GLU A 18 -22.37 -7.81 26.29
C GLU A 18 -23.84 -8.18 26.07
N ALA A 19 -24.62 -8.21 27.16
CA ALA A 19 -26.03 -8.58 27.10
C ALA A 19 -26.84 -7.55 26.30
N LEU A 20 -26.60 -6.26 26.54
CA LEU A 20 -27.22 -5.16 25.81
C LEU A 20 -26.84 -5.19 24.33
N TYR A 21 -25.57 -5.38 24.02
CA TYR A 21 -25.08 -5.48 22.65
C TYR A 21 -25.72 -6.65 21.90
N THR A 22 -25.74 -7.83 22.52
CA THR A 22 -26.35 -9.04 21.96
C THR A 22 -27.82 -8.82 21.65
N GLN A 23 -28.52 -8.10 22.52
CA GLN A 23 -29.95 -7.84 22.38
C GLN A 23 -30.27 -6.82 21.29
N TYR A 24 -29.53 -5.72 21.22
CA TYR A 24 -29.92 -4.54 20.42
C TYR A 24 -29.06 -4.31 19.18
N CYS A 25 -27.81 -4.77 19.17
CA CYS A 25 -26.80 -4.37 18.17
C CYS A 25 -26.38 -5.51 17.25
N LEU A 26 -26.26 -6.74 17.78
CA LEU A 26 -25.66 -7.89 17.11
C LEU A 26 -26.26 -8.21 15.73
N VAL A 27 -27.56 -8.03 15.57
CA VAL A 27 -28.27 -8.39 14.32
C VAL A 27 -27.77 -7.58 13.11
N CYS A 28 -27.28 -6.36 13.34
CA CYS A 28 -26.76 -5.49 12.27
C CYS A 28 -25.23 -5.36 12.32
N HIS A 29 -24.64 -5.28 13.52
CA HIS A 29 -23.20 -5.02 13.69
C HIS A 29 -22.35 -6.29 13.79
N GLY A 30 -22.97 -7.47 13.80
CA GLY A 30 -22.28 -8.76 13.94
C GLY A 30 -21.95 -9.08 15.40
N PRO A 31 -21.38 -10.27 15.68
CA PRO A 31 -21.08 -10.70 17.05
C PRO A 31 -19.96 -9.90 17.72
N GLU A 32 -19.07 -9.29 16.92
CA GLU A 32 -17.89 -8.58 17.43
C GLU A 32 -17.92 -7.07 17.18
N GLY A 33 -19.00 -6.55 16.58
CA GLY A 33 -19.07 -5.14 16.19
C GLY A 33 -18.24 -4.76 14.97
N ALA A 34 -17.68 -5.73 14.24
CA ALA A 34 -16.92 -5.48 13.02
C ALA A 34 -17.78 -5.09 11.80
N GLY A 35 -19.11 -5.17 11.91
CA GLY A 35 -20.04 -5.03 10.79
C GLY A 35 -20.23 -6.37 10.05
N ALA A 36 -21.39 -6.53 9.41
CA ALA A 36 -21.70 -7.71 8.60
C ALA A 36 -22.61 -7.30 7.43
N PRO A 37 -22.47 -7.89 6.22
CA PRO A 37 -23.38 -7.59 5.11
C PRO A 37 -24.85 -7.75 5.53
N PRO A 38 -25.73 -6.76 5.26
CA PRO A 38 -25.54 -5.62 4.35
C PRO A 38 -24.92 -4.35 4.98
N TYR A 39 -24.56 -4.36 6.26
CA TYR A 39 -24.03 -3.22 7.02
C TYR A 39 -22.54 -3.42 7.38
N PRO A 40 -21.58 -3.11 6.48
CA PRO A 40 -20.16 -3.43 6.67
C PRO A 40 -19.41 -2.49 7.64
N GLY A 41 -20.09 -1.53 8.27
CA GLY A 41 -19.45 -0.56 9.15
C GLY A 41 -19.10 -1.16 10.51
N SER A 42 -17.81 -1.14 10.85
CA SER A 42 -17.33 -1.49 12.19
C SER A 42 -17.67 -0.39 13.19
N ILE A 43 -18.07 -0.79 14.40
CA ILE A 43 -18.28 0.06 15.57
C ILE A 43 -17.28 -0.24 16.69
N GLN A 44 -16.29 -1.08 16.40
CA GLN A 44 -15.17 -1.39 17.29
C GLN A 44 -14.32 -0.14 17.57
N GLY A 45 -13.86 0.03 18.81
CA GLY A 45 -12.91 1.08 19.18
C GLY A 45 -13.47 2.51 19.22
N HIS A 46 -14.76 2.70 18.91
CA HIS A 46 -15.43 3.98 19.02
C HIS A 46 -15.85 4.28 20.47
N ALA A 47 -15.79 5.56 20.84
CA ALA A 47 -16.20 6.09 22.15
C ALA A 47 -17.30 7.15 21.97
N ASP A 48 -18.03 7.46 23.05
CA ASP A 48 -19.14 8.41 23.04
C ASP A 48 -20.24 8.02 22.03
N LEU A 49 -20.69 6.78 22.11
CA LEU A 49 -21.73 6.18 21.28
C LEU A 49 -23.12 6.70 21.64
N TRP A 50 -23.30 7.30 22.83
CA TRP A 50 -24.61 7.69 23.35
C TRP A 50 -25.44 8.56 22.38
N PRO A 51 -24.90 9.62 21.75
CA PRO A 51 -25.68 10.43 20.81
C PRO A 51 -26.24 9.61 19.64
N VAL A 52 -25.43 8.71 19.09
CA VAL A 52 -25.80 7.88 17.94
C VAL A 52 -26.79 6.79 18.35
N ILE A 53 -26.59 6.16 19.52
CA ILE A 53 -27.53 5.17 20.07
C ILE A 53 -28.90 5.80 20.37
N ARG A 54 -28.90 7.01 20.95
CA ARG A 54 -30.13 7.71 21.33
C ARG A 54 -30.92 8.19 20.10
N ASP A 55 -30.24 8.84 19.16
CA ASP A 55 -30.91 9.58 18.08
C ASP A 55 -30.96 8.80 16.75
N GLY A 56 -30.16 7.74 16.61
CA GLY A 56 -29.96 7.04 15.35
C GLY A 56 -29.07 7.82 14.37
N MET A 57 -28.60 7.14 13.32
CA MET A 57 -27.83 7.77 12.23
C MET A 57 -27.94 6.96 10.94
N GLY A 58 -28.44 7.58 9.87
CA GLY A 58 -28.63 6.90 8.58
C GLY A 58 -29.57 5.71 8.71
N GLU A 59 -29.09 4.51 8.38
CA GLU A 59 -29.83 3.24 8.54
C GLU A 59 -29.83 2.72 9.99
N MET A 60 -29.00 3.27 10.88
CA MET A 60 -28.98 2.89 12.30
C MET A 60 -30.21 3.48 13.01
N PRO A 61 -31.11 2.65 13.57
CA PRO A 61 -32.29 3.13 14.27
C PRO A 61 -31.91 3.79 15.61
N ALA A 62 -32.83 4.62 16.13
CA ALA A 62 -32.76 5.15 17.48
C ALA A 62 -33.16 4.09 18.52
N PHE A 63 -32.47 4.03 19.65
CA PHE A 63 -32.75 3.13 20.78
C PHE A 63 -33.15 3.94 22.04
N PRO A 64 -34.31 4.61 22.05
CA PRO A 64 -34.72 5.51 23.14
C PRO A 64 -34.96 4.80 24.47
N GLN A 65 -35.06 3.46 24.47
CA GLN A 65 -35.15 2.63 25.67
C GLN A 65 -33.81 2.47 26.40
N LEU A 66 -32.68 2.75 25.73
CA LEU A 66 -31.35 2.69 26.33
C LEU A 66 -31.01 4.03 26.99
N THR A 67 -30.14 3.98 27.98
CA THR A 67 -29.64 5.12 28.73
C THR A 67 -28.17 5.39 28.40
N VAL A 68 -27.67 6.55 28.84
CA VAL A 68 -26.24 6.87 28.75
C VAL A 68 -25.36 5.87 29.51
N GLY A 69 -25.88 5.25 30.58
CA GLY A 69 -25.19 4.18 31.30
C GLY A 69 -25.08 2.88 30.49
N ASP A 70 -26.16 2.52 29.78
CA ASP A 70 -26.18 1.36 28.88
C ASP A 70 -25.19 1.53 27.72
N ALA A 71 -25.16 2.72 27.12
CA ALA A 71 -24.18 3.07 26.09
C ALA A 71 -22.74 2.93 26.61
N ALA A 72 -22.44 3.43 27.81
CA ALA A 72 -21.12 3.29 28.42
C ALA A 72 -20.75 1.83 28.73
N ALA A 73 -21.73 0.98 29.08
CA ALA A 73 -21.50 -0.46 29.27
C ALA A 73 -21.18 -1.16 27.94
N ILE A 74 -21.93 -0.85 26.88
CA ILE A 74 -21.69 -1.36 25.52
C ILE A 74 -20.30 -0.92 25.02
N GLU A 75 -19.93 0.34 25.19
CA GLU A 75 -18.60 0.88 24.87
C GLU A 75 -17.49 0.11 25.60
N ALA A 76 -17.65 -0.11 26.91
CA ALA A 76 -16.68 -0.84 27.71
C ALA A 76 -16.51 -2.29 27.25
N TRP A 77 -17.59 -2.96 26.84
CA TRP A 77 -17.53 -4.31 26.30
C TRP A 77 -16.87 -4.38 24.91
N LEU A 78 -17.25 -3.47 24.01
CA LEU A 78 -16.64 -3.36 22.68
C LEU A 78 -15.13 -3.09 22.77
N ALA A 79 -14.69 -2.27 23.73
CA ALA A 79 -13.28 -2.02 23.97
C ALA A 79 -12.49 -3.29 24.37
N ILE A 80 -13.12 -4.23 25.09
CA ILE A 80 -12.50 -5.53 25.43
C ILE A 80 -12.38 -6.42 24.20
N LEU A 81 -13.40 -6.49 23.36
CA LEU A 81 -13.34 -7.30 22.13
C LEU A 81 -12.21 -6.86 21.19
N VAL A 82 -11.97 -5.55 21.10
CA VAL A 82 -10.84 -5.02 20.33
C VAL A 82 -9.50 -5.31 20.99
N ALA A 83 -9.44 -5.32 22.33
CA ALA A 83 -8.23 -5.64 23.06
C ALA A 83 -7.85 -7.14 22.96
N ASP A 84 -8.84 -8.02 22.82
CA ASP A 84 -8.63 -9.47 22.64
C ASP A 84 -8.46 -9.89 21.17
N ALA A 85 -8.82 -9.03 20.22
CA ALA A 85 -8.46 -9.20 18.82
C ALA A 85 -6.96 -8.96 18.64
N ALA A 86 -6.24 -9.94 18.05
CA ALA A 86 -4.85 -9.72 17.68
C ALA A 86 -4.77 -8.50 16.73
N PRO A 87 -3.79 -7.60 16.91
CA PRO A 87 -3.64 -6.47 15.99
C PRO A 87 -3.49 -7.00 14.55
N PRO A 88 -4.03 -6.28 13.55
CA PRO A 88 -3.93 -6.70 12.16
C PRO A 88 -2.45 -6.87 11.81
N THR A 89 -2.12 -7.98 11.14
CA THR A 89 -0.75 -8.16 10.66
C THR A 89 -0.48 -7.18 9.52
N PRO A 90 0.79 -6.91 9.19
CA PRO A 90 1.14 -6.10 8.01
C PRO A 90 0.49 -6.61 6.72
N ARG A 91 0.25 -7.93 6.63
CA ARG A 91 -0.42 -8.52 5.47
C ARG A 91 -1.91 -8.24 5.44
N ASP A 92 -2.56 -8.15 6.60
CA ASP A 92 -3.98 -7.82 6.69
C ASP A 92 -4.21 -6.36 6.30
N VAL A 93 -3.38 -5.44 6.80
CA VAL A 93 -3.41 -4.03 6.39
C VAL A 93 -3.11 -3.90 4.89
N TYR A 94 -2.07 -4.59 4.40
CA TYR A 94 -1.76 -4.59 2.96
C TYR A 94 -2.92 -5.14 2.10
N ALA A 95 -3.56 -6.23 2.53
CA ALA A 95 -4.65 -6.85 1.79
C ALA A 95 -5.84 -5.91 1.64
N THR A 96 -6.14 -5.14 2.69
CA THR A 96 -7.23 -4.16 2.69
C THR A 96 -6.87 -2.93 1.86
N GLU A 97 -5.69 -2.36 2.09
CA GLU A 97 -5.37 -1.02 1.55
C GLU A 97 -4.71 -1.05 0.17
N CYS A 98 -3.89 -2.07 -0.12
CA CYS A 98 -2.97 -2.04 -1.27
C CYS A 98 -3.30 -3.08 -2.35
N ALA A 99 -3.75 -4.27 -1.95
CA ALA A 99 -3.79 -5.44 -2.82
C ALA A 99 -4.77 -5.30 -4.01
N ALA A 100 -5.82 -4.49 -3.86
CA ALA A 100 -6.81 -4.26 -4.91
C ALA A 100 -6.19 -3.69 -6.21
N CYS A 101 -5.10 -2.93 -6.08
CA CYS A 101 -4.38 -2.35 -7.22
C CYS A 101 -3.03 -3.05 -7.46
N HIS A 102 -2.31 -3.40 -6.40
CA HIS A 102 -0.94 -3.91 -6.48
C HIS A 102 -0.82 -5.43 -6.51
N GLY A 103 -1.94 -6.16 -6.47
CA GLY A 103 -1.96 -7.62 -6.41
C GLY A 103 -1.79 -8.15 -4.98
N ALA A 104 -2.06 -9.43 -4.77
CA ALA A 104 -2.15 -10.00 -3.43
C ALA A 104 -0.82 -9.97 -2.67
N ASN A 105 0.31 -9.96 -3.38
CA ASN A 105 1.64 -9.89 -2.78
C ASN A 105 2.52 -8.82 -3.45
N GLY A 106 1.93 -7.78 -4.03
CA GLY A 106 2.69 -6.70 -4.68
C GLY A 106 3.26 -7.02 -6.05
N GLU A 107 2.87 -8.13 -6.68
CA GLU A 107 3.29 -8.50 -8.04
C GLU A 107 2.83 -7.53 -9.14
N GLY A 108 1.92 -6.61 -8.82
CA GLY A 108 1.25 -5.75 -9.77
C GLY A 108 0.05 -6.43 -10.42
N ALA A 109 -0.86 -5.61 -10.94
CA ALA A 109 -2.04 -6.04 -11.66
C ALA A 109 -2.36 -5.03 -12.77
N GLN A 110 -3.48 -5.22 -13.48
CA GLN A 110 -3.92 -4.26 -14.50
C GLN A 110 -4.15 -2.85 -13.94
N ARG A 111 -4.45 -2.73 -12.64
CA ARG A 111 -4.76 -1.46 -11.97
C ARG A 111 -3.56 -0.76 -11.35
N GLY A 112 -2.45 -1.45 -11.14
CA GLY A 112 -1.30 -0.87 -10.45
C GLY A 112 0.00 -1.64 -10.66
N PRO A 113 1.15 -0.96 -10.51
CA PRO A 113 2.46 -1.55 -10.75
C PRO A 113 2.84 -2.57 -9.69
N GLN A 114 3.84 -3.38 -10.02
CA GLN A 114 4.52 -4.22 -9.01
C GLN A 114 5.25 -3.33 -8.01
N ILE A 115 5.22 -3.70 -6.74
CA ILE A 115 5.82 -2.96 -5.61
C ILE A 115 6.63 -3.85 -4.67
N ARG A 116 6.99 -5.06 -5.13
CA ARG A 116 7.96 -5.92 -4.42
C ARG A 116 9.35 -5.30 -4.48
N ASN A 117 10.14 -5.54 -3.44
CA ASN A 117 11.50 -5.01 -3.31
C ASN A 117 11.57 -3.48 -3.54
N PRO A 118 10.75 -2.69 -2.83
CA PRO A 118 10.66 -1.25 -3.07
C PRO A 118 11.93 -0.52 -2.62
N VAL A 119 12.13 0.67 -3.19
CA VAL A 119 13.04 1.65 -2.60
C VAL A 119 12.29 2.33 -1.46
N VAL A 120 12.54 1.88 -0.23
CA VAL A 120 11.71 2.22 0.94
C VAL A 120 11.45 3.74 1.08
N PRO A 121 12.46 4.64 1.09
CA PRO A 121 12.19 6.07 1.22
C PRO A 121 11.31 6.67 0.10
N TYR A 122 11.47 6.17 -1.14
CA TYR A 122 10.66 6.58 -2.28
C TYR A 122 9.22 6.05 -2.15
N ALA A 123 9.07 4.78 -1.76
CA ALA A 123 7.77 4.16 -1.57
C ALA A 123 6.99 4.84 -0.43
N THR A 124 7.64 5.12 0.70
CA THR A 124 7.06 5.91 1.80
C THR A 124 6.54 7.25 1.29
N TRP A 125 7.34 7.99 0.50
CA TRP A 125 6.90 9.27 -0.06
C TRP A 125 5.69 9.12 -0.98
N VAL A 126 5.66 8.10 -1.84
CA VAL A 126 4.53 7.84 -2.74
C VAL A 126 3.26 7.48 -1.97
N VAL A 127 3.36 6.65 -0.93
CA VAL A 127 2.20 6.31 -0.08
C VAL A 127 1.66 7.56 0.60
N ARG A 128 2.51 8.44 1.12
CA ARG A 128 2.07 9.65 1.83
C ARG A 128 1.53 10.76 0.93
N ASN A 129 2.04 10.87 -0.30
CA ASN A 129 1.71 12.00 -1.19
C ASN A 129 0.82 11.60 -2.37
N GLY A 130 0.59 10.30 -2.55
CA GLY A 130 -0.01 9.76 -3.76
C GLY A 130 0.87 9.99 -4.99
N ARG A 131 0.38 9.55 -6.15
CA ARG A 131 1.01 9.82 -7.44
C ARG A 131 0.00 9.76 -8.57
N PRO A 132 0.01 10.73 -9.51
CA PRO A 132 -0.81 10.65 -10.71
C PRO A 132 -0.57 9.35 -11.50
N GLY A 133 -1.62 8.84 -12.12
CA GLY A 133 -1.59 7.64 -12.96
C GLY A 133 -0.48 7.74 -14.00
N SER A 134 0.47 6.81 -13.96
CA SER A 134 1.62 6.78 -14.86
C SER A 134 1.65 5.46 -15.60
N GLY A 135 0.80 5.37 -16.62
CA GLY A 135 0.55 4.14 -17.38
C GLY A 135 -0.55 3.25 -16.77
N TYR A 136 -1.22 3.69 -15.72
CA TYR A 136 -2.37 3.03 -15.10
C TYR A 136 -3.58 3.97 -15.12
N ALA A 137 -4.79 3.41 -15.17
CA ALA A 137 -6.03 4.17 -15.25
C ALA A 137 -6.27 4.99 -13.98
N ASP A 138 -5.94 4.42 -12.82
CA ASP A 138 -6.12 5.03 -11.52
C ASP A 138 -4.82 5.71 -11.06
N ALA A 139 -4.95 6.84 -10.36
CA ALA A 139 -3.85 7.43 -9.61
C ALA A 139 -3.62 6.65 -8.31
N MET A 140 -2.38 6.63 -7.81
CA MET A 140 -2.11 6.17 -6.45
C MET A 140 -2.63 7.22 -5.47
N PRO A 141 -3.60 6.90 -4.59
CA PRO A 141 -4.09 7.84 -3.59
C PRO A 141 -3.03 8.08 -2.49
N PRO A 142 -3.06 9.24 -1.82
CA PRO A 142 -2.29 9.46 -0.60
C PRO A 142 -2.96 8.78 0.60
N TYR A 143 -2.15 8.20 1.50
CA TYR A 143 -2.56 7.64 2.78
C TYR A 143 -2.00 8.50 3.92
N GLY A 144 -2.90 9.13 4.67
CA GLY A 144 -2.55 9.94 5.84
C GLY A 144 -2.02 9.09 7.00
N GLU A 145 -1.36 9.72 7.98
CA GLU A 145 -0.89 9.01 9.18
C GLU A 145 -2.04 8.53 10.07
N ASP A 146 -3.22 9.14 9.94
CA ASP A 146 -4.45 8.73 10.65
C ASP A 146 -5.08 7.46 10.05
N GLU A 147 -4.82 7.18 8.77
CA GLU A 147 -5.35 6.01 8.04
C GLU A 147 -4.35 4.85 8.03
N LEU A 148 -3.07 5.16 7.87
CA LEU A 148 -1.99 4.19 7.87
C LEU A 148 -0.85 4.75 8.73
N THR A 149 -0.64 4.20 9.92
CA THR A 149 0.39 4.73 10.83
C THR A 149 1.80 4.53 10.26
N PRO A 150 2.81 5.30 10.73
CA PRO A 150 4.19 5.06 10.34
C PRO A 150 4.68 3.63 10.60
N GLY A 151 4.30 3.04 11.74
CA GLY A 151 4.67 1.69 12.11
C GLY A 151 4.10 0.64 11.16
N GLU A 152 2.81 0.72 10.84
CA GLU A 152 2.18 -0.21 9.88
C GLU A 152 2.81 -0.11 8.50
N LEU A 153 3.06 1.11 8.02
CA LEU A 153 3.72 1.32 6.73
C LEU A 153 5.13 0.72 6.71
N ASP A 154 5.91 0.92 7.78
CA ASP A 154 7.26 0.35 7.90
C ASP A 154 7.23 -1.18 7.87
N GLU A 155 6.28 -1.80 8.56
CA GLU A 155 6.14 -3.26 8.56
C GLU A 155 5.69 -3.81 7.19
N ILE A 156 4.76 -3.13 6.50
CA ILE A 156 4.35 -3.47 5.13
C ILE A 156 5.54 -3.37 4.16
N LEU A 157 6.29 -2.27 4.21
CA LEU A 157 7.45 -2.07 3.34
C LEU A 157 8.59 -3.04 3.68
N GLY A 158 8.74 -3.42 4.94
CA GLY A 158 9.64 -4.48 5.38
C GLY A 158 9.27 -5.83 4.78
N TRP A 159 8.00 -6.21 4.84
CA TRP A 159 7.49 -7.44 4.22
C TRP A 159 7.67 -7.45 2.70
N LEU A 160 7.34 -6.35 2.01
CA LEU A 160 7.53 -6.23 0.55
C LEU A 160 9.02 -6.28 0.15
N SER A 161 9.91 -5.75 0.99
CA SER A 161 11.37 -5.80 0.79
C SER A 161 11.95 -7.20 0.97
N ALA A 162 11.29 -8.06 1.74
CA ALA A 162 11.70 -9.45 1.95
C ALA A 162 11.21 -10.42 0.86
N MET A 163 10.49 -9.93 -0.15
CA MET A 163 9.98 -10.76 -1.24
C MET A 163 11.14 -11.38 -2.06
N PRO A 164 11.08 -12.67 -2.40
CA PRO A 164 12.13 -13.32 -3.18
C PRO A 164 12.39 -12.60 -4.51
N LYS A 165 13.66 -12.31 -4.79
CA LYS A 165 14.09 -11.76 -6.07
C LYS A 165 14.00 -12.83 -7.16
N PRO A 166 13.59 -12.49 -8.39
CA PRO A 166 13.75 -13.38 -9.53
C PRO A 166 15.23 -13.74 -9.73
N ALA A 167 15.51 -14.95 -10.20
CA ALA A 167 16.88 -15.39 -10.47
C ALA A 167 17.37 -15.01 -11.88
N ASP A 168 16.44 -14.71 -12.80
CA ASP A 168 16.74 -14.34 -14.18
C ASP A 168 16.79 -12.82 -14.38
N GLY A 169 17.62 -12.38 -15.33
CA GLY A 169 17.84 -10.97 -15.63
C GLY A 169 16.58 -10.21 -16.06
N ALA A 170 15.68 -10.86 -16.81
CA ALA A 170 14.44 -10.22 -17.24
C ALA A 170 13.48 -10.02 -16.06
N GLY A 171 13.38 -10.99 -15.15
CA GLY A 171 12.63 -10.88 -13.90
C GLY A 171 13.17 -9.79 -13.00
N LEU A 172 14.49 -9.77 -12.77
CA LEU A 172 15.15 -8.72 -12.01
C LEU A 172 14.86 -7.34 -12.61
N PHE A 173 15.01 -7.18 -13.92
CA PHE A 173 14.75 -5.91 -14.58
C PHE A 173 13.30 -5.45 -14.43
N ARG A 174 12.34 -6.37 -14.55
CA ARG A 174 10.91 -6.08 -14.31
C ARG A 174 10.64 -5.63 -12.88
N THR A 175 11.31 -6.22 -11.89
CA THR A 175 11.12 -5.90 -10.48
C THR A 175 11.78 -4.58 -10.08
N PHE A 176 12.98 -4.29 -10.56
CA PHE A 176 13.77 -3.16 -10.04
C PHE A 176 13.77 -1.93 -10.94
N CYS A 177 13.64 -2.10 -12.26
CA CYS A 177 13.94 -1.02 -13.22
C CYS A 177 12.72 -0.65 -14.09
N ALA A 178 11.94 -1.63 -14.52
CA ALA A 178 10.91 -1.45 -15.55
C ALA A 178 9.77 -0.50 -15.13
N ASN A 179 9.51 -0.35 -13.84
CA ASN A 179 8.54 0.61 -13.32
C ASN A 179 8.88 2.06 -13.68
N CYS A 180 10.15 2.37 -13.94
CA CYS A 180 10.63 3.70 -14.34
C CYS A 180 11.09 3.71 -15.78
N HIS A 181 11.96 2.78 -16.19
CA HIS A 181 12.57 2.75 -17.52
C HIS A 181 11.74 2.02 -18.58
N GLY A 182 10.59 1.46 -18.18
CA GLY A 182 9.72 0.69 -19.06
C GLY A 182 10.21 -0.75 -19.24
N ALA A 183 9.33 -1.63 -19.72
CA ALA A 183 9.61 -3.06 -19.85
C ALA A 183 10.82 -3.40 -20.76
N ASN A 184 11.19 -2.49 -21.66
CA ASN A 184 12.29 -2.64 -22.61
C ASN A 184 13.46 -1.65 -22.37
N GLY A 185 13.43 -0.88 -21.27
CA GLY A 185 14.48 0.09 -20.96
C GLY A 185 14.57 1.30 -21.90
N ARG A 186 13.51 1.61 -22.67
CA ARG A 186 13.50 2.69 -23.67
C ARG A 186 12.77 3.95 -23.23
N GLY A 187 12.84 4.31 -21.95
CA GLY A 187 12.25 5.55 -21.45
C GLY A 187 11.16 5.33 -20.41
N GLY A 188 10.22 4.41 -20.66
CA GLY A 188 9.11 4.16 -19.74
C GLY A 188 8.42 5.44 -19.23
N PRO A 189 7.91 5.43 -17.99
CA PRO A 189 7.37 6.63 -17.36
C PRO A 189 8.35 7.77 -17.09
N VAL A 190 9.67 7.55 -17.14
CA VAL A 190 10.67 8.62 -16.92
C VAL A 190 11.11 9.31 -18.22
N GLY A 191 10.83 8.73 -19.38
CA GLY A 191 11.21 9.23 -20.70
C GLY A 191 12.68 8.96 -21.08
N GLU A 192 13.54 8.62 -20.12
CA GLU A 192 14.98 8.40 -20.32
C GLU A 192 15.33 6.93 -20.62
N GLY A 193 15.96 6.70 -21.77
CA GLY A 193 16.38 5.37 -22.22
C GLY A 193 17.68 4.95 -21.55
N ILE A 194 17.80 3.67 -21.21
CA ILE A 194 19.02 3.10 -20.59
C ILE A 194 19.69 2.05 -21.49
N VAL A 195 19.17 1.88 -22.70
CA VAL A 195 19.76 1.01 -23.73
C VAL A 195 20.81 1.76 -24.53
N GLY A 196 21.95 1.13 -24.79
CA GLY A 196 23.07 1.70 -25.55
C GLY A 196 24.30 2.01 -24.72
N GLU A 197 24.14 2.14 -23.40
CA GLU A 197 25.26 2.37 -22.49
C GLU A 197 26.07 1.11 -22.20
N GLY A 198 27.28 1.30 -21.68
CA GLY A 198 28.13 0.20 -21.22
C GLY A 198 27.65 -0.38 -19.88
N VAL A 199 27.84 -1.68 -19.66
CA VAL A 199 27.47 -2.32 -18.37
C VAL A 199 28.20 -1.73 -17.16
N GLY A 200 29.40 -1.15 -17.37
CA GLY A 200 30.13 -0.45 -16.32
C GLY A 200 29.39 0.80 -15.83
N GLU A 201 28.85 1.58 -16.76
CA GLU A 201 28.05 2.77 -16.48
C GLU A 201 26.72 2.42 -15.80
N TRP A 202 26.06 1.35 -16.23
CA TRP A 202 24.89 0.83 -15.51
C TRP A 202 25.19 0.55 -14.04
N ILE A 203 26.32 -0.10 -13.75
CA ILE A 203 26.70 -0.40 -12.38
C ILE A 203 26.98 0.90 -11.61
N GLU A 204 27.68 1.87 -12.20
CA GLU A 204 27.96 3.17 -11.58
C GLU A 204 26.66 3.90 -11.22
N VAL A 205 25.76 4.12 -12.18
CA VAL A 205 24.51 4.86 -11.96
C VAL A 205 23.59 4.13 -10.97
N VAL A 206 23.51 2.79 -11.01
CA VAL A 206 22.72 2.01 -10.02
C VAL A 206 23.26 2.14 -8.59
N ARG A 207 24.57 2.38 -8.43
CA ARG A 207 25.20 2.53 -7.11
C ARG A 207 25.11 3.95 -6.58
N GLU A 208 25.23 4.93 -7.46
CA GLU A 208 25.22 6.35 -7.08
C GLU A 208 23.80 6.90 -6.96
N GLY A 209 22.92 6.48 -7.86
CA GLY A 209 21.60 7.09 -8.05
C GLY A 209 21.70 8.54 -8.53
N GLU A 210 20.54 9.18 -8.69
CA GLU A 210 20.43 10.56 -9.13
C GLU A 210 19.28 11.26 -8.40
N GLY A 211 19.42 12.56 -8.13
CA GLY A 211 18.30 13.38 -7.67
C GLY A 211 17.95 13.27 -6.18
N GLY A 212 18.68 12.48 -5.39
CA GLY A 212 18.57 12.46 -3.93
C GLY A 212 17.14 12.18 -3.43
N ARG A 213 16.52 13.16 -2.74
CA ARG A 213 15.16 13.04 -2.19
C ARG A 213 14.08 13.69 -3.06
N ASN A 214 14.36 13.96 -4.33
CA ASN A 214 13.43 14.61 -5.27
C ASN A 214 12.34 13.65 -5.78
N TYR A 215 11.71 12.88 -4.90
CA TYR A 215 10.74 11.82 -5.24
C TYR A 215 9.53 12.32 -6.04
N GLY A 216 9.16 13.59 -5.86
CA GLY A 216 8.10 14.23 -6.66
C GLY A 216 8.44 14.37 -8.14
N ARG A 217 9.72 14.58 -8.49
CA ARG A 217 10.18 14.73 -9.88
C ARG A 217 10.67 13.40 -10.42
N ARG A 218 9.75 12.56 -10.89
CA ARG A 218 10.05 11.18 -11.31
C ARG A 218 11.17 11.08 -12.36
N GLY A 219 11.20 11.97 -13.35
CA GLY A 219 12.26 12.01 -14.37
C GLY A 219 13.56 12.70 -13.94
N GLY A 220 13.69 13.11 -12.68
CA GLY A 220 14.94 13.65 -12.12
C GLY A 220 15.37 12.92 -10.87
N TYR A 221 14.92 11.67 -10.72
CA TYR A 221 15.23 10.82 -9.59
C TYR A 221 15.51 9.41 -10.10
N MET A 222 16.70 8.91 -9.79
CA MET A 222 17.06 7.51 -9.91
C MET A 222 17.47 7.00 -8.54
N PRO A 223 16.81 5.97 -7.99
CA PRO A 223 17.23 5.40 -6.72
C PRO A 223 18.62 4.77 -6.83
N SER A 224 19.35 4.78 -5.71
CA SER A 224 20.57 3.99 -5.55
C SER A 224 20.26 2.67 -4.85
N TRP A 225 20.98 1.63 -5.24
CA TRP A 225 20.90 0.32 -4.62
C TRP A 225 22.26 -0.13 -4.11
N SER A 226 22.28 -0.59 -2.87
CA SER A 226 23.47 -1.21 -2.28
C SER A 226 23.75 -2.57 -2.91
N ARG A 227 24.97 -3.08 -2.73
CA ARG A 227 25.34 -4.45 -3.13
C ARG A 227 24.57 -5.55 -2.40
N ALA A 228 23.99 -5.23 -1.23
CA ALA A 228 23.12 -6.15 -0.50
C ALA A 228 21.73 -6.28 -1.16
N GLN A 229 21.23 -5.19 -1.75
CA GLN A 229 19.93 -5.18 -2.43
C GLN A 229 20.04 -5.76 -3.85
N LEU A 230 21.03 -5.30 -4.61
CA LEU A 230 21.31 -5.76 -5.97
C LEU A 230 22.82 -5.95 -6.12
N THR A 231 23.28 -7.15 -6.42
CA THR A 231 24.69 -7.46 -6.67
C THR A 231 25.13 -6.97 -8.06
N ASP A 232 26.44 -6.79 -8.26
CA ASP A 232 26.98 -6.42 -9.58
C ASP A 232 26.73 -7.54 -10.63
N ALA A 233 26.55 -8.80 -10.20
CA ALA A 233 26.19 -9.91 -11.08
C ALA A 233 24.72 -9.83 -11.53
N GLU A 234 23.80 -9.50 -10.62
CA GLU A 234 22.38 -9.29 -10.94
C GLU A 234 22.20 -8.11 -11.91
N ILE A 235 22.98 -7.02 -11.74
CA ILE A 235 22.96 -5.88 -12.68
C ILE A 235 23.40 -6.32 -14.09
N ARG A 236 24.44 -7.16 -14.19
CA ARG A 236 24.88 -7.71 -15.49
C ARG A 236 23.80 -8.57 -16.15
N LEU A 237 23.10 -9.42 -15.38
CA LEU A 237 21.99 -10.20 -15.90
C LEU A 237 20.85 -9.31 -16.46
N MET A 238 20.51 -8.24 -15.74
CA MET A 238 19.50 -7.27 -16.21
C MET A 238 19.96 -6.56 -17.50
N TYR A 239 21.21 -6.12 -17.53
CA TYR A 239 21.81 -5.46 -18.70
C TYR A 239 21.76 -6.37 -19.93
N GLU A 240 22.17 -7.63 -19.79
CA GLU A 240 22.16 -8.61 -20.87
C GLU A 240 20.73 -8.88 -21.39
N ALA A 241 19.75 -8.99 -20.49
CA ALA A 241 18.36 -9.23 -20.86
C ALA A 241 17.76 -8.07 -21.70
N VAL A 242 18.05 -6.84 -21.29
CA VAL A 242 17.52 -5.63 -21.96
C VAL A 242 18.29 -5.31 -23.24
N SER A 243 19.61 -5.43 -23.22
CA SER A 243 20.47 -5.23 -24.40
C SER A 243 20.27 -6.31 -25.46
N GLY A 244 20.09 -7.59 -25.06
CA GLY A 244 19.81 -8.68 -26.00
C GLY A 244 18.45 -8.54 -26.70
N SER A 245 17.46 -7.94 -26.02
CA SER A 245 16.14 -7.64 -26.59
C SER A 245 16.18 -6.51 -27.65
N SER A 246 17.29 -5.76 -27.75
CA SER A 246 17.48 -4.68 -28.71
C SER A 246 18.00 -5.15 -30.09
N GLY A 247 18.47 -6.40 -30.22
CA GLY A 247 19.05 -6.94 -31.46
C GLY A 247 18.04 -7.48 -32.49
N GLY A 248 16.72 -7.37 -32.23
CA GLY A 248 15.67 -8.01 -33.03
C GLY A 248 15.02 -7.17 -34.13
N ALA A 249 15.39 -5.90 -34.31
CA ALA A 249 14.79 -5.06 -35.35
C ALA A 249 15.87 -4.19 -36.03
N GLY A 250 16.26 -4.56 -37.26
CA GLY A 250 17.09 -3.68 -38.10
C GLY A 250 18.17 -4.34 -38.96
N ARG A 251 17.97 -5.54 -39.52
CA ARG A 251 18.63 -5.89 -40.79
C ARG A 251 17.69 -5.57 -41.94
N GLY A 252 17.63 -4.29 -42.29
CA GLY A 252 17.08 -3.80 -43.56
C GLY A 252 18.21 -3.12 -44.31
N GLY A 253 18.78 -3.81 -45.31
CA GLY A 253 19.82 -3.27 -46.16
C GLY A 253 19.31 -2.07 -46.96
N GLY A 254 20.07 -0.99 -46.93
CA GLY A 254 19.96 0.14 -47.83
C GLY A 254 21.36 0.60 -48.15
N GLY A 255 21.94 0.03 -49.22
CA GLY A 255 23.18 0.55 -49.79
C GLY A 255 22.91 1.94 -50.35
N TYR A 256 23.70 2.92 -49.93
CA TYR A 256 23.84 4.18 -50.64
C TYR A 256 25.06 4.03 -51.54
N GLU A 257 24.81 3.83 -52.83
CA GLU A 257 25.80 4.02 -53.87
C GLU A 257 26.16 5.50 -53.93
N ARG A 258 27.46 5.78 -53.99
CA ARG A 258 28.05 7.10 -54.18
C ARG A 258 27.93 7.42 -55.67
N GLU A 259 27.11 8.40 -56.03
CA GLU A 259 27.23 9.08 -57.32
C GLU A 259 28.39 10.08 -57.20
N GLU A 260 29.36 9.92 -58.09
CA GLU A 260 30.48 10.83 -58.30
C GLU A 260 29.95 11.97 -59.20
N ASP A 261 29.93 13.19 -58.68
CA ASP A 261 29.70 14.39 -59.48
C ASP A 261 31.04 14.79 -60.12
N ASP A 262 31.11 14.64 -61.45
CA ASP A 262 32.12 15.25 -62.32
C ASP A 262 31.88 16.76 -62.41
N ASP A 263 32.90 17.56 -62.06
CA ASP A 263 33.17 18.92 -62.58
C ASP A 263 34.68 19.19 -62.59
#